data_AF-A0A4E9FSM7-F1
#
_entry.id   AF-A0A4E9FSM7-F1
#
_cell.length_a   1.000
_cell.length_b   1.000
_cell.length_c   1.000
_cell.angle_alpha   90.00
_cell.angle_beta   90.00
_cell.angle_gamma   90.00
#
_symmetry.space_group_name_H-M   'P 1'
#
loop_
_entity.id
_entity.type
_entity.pdbx_description
1 polymer ?
#
loop_
_entity_poly.entity_id
_entity_poly.type
_entity_poly.pdbx_seq_one_letter_code
_entity_poly.pdbx_strand_id
1 'polypeptide(L)'
;MALILLSLIVGLLIIQTTNSQADQCDCENDYDSPFCDGIENKENDCYVGGDKQRLSAKGLHCAKSCETCCKLPRFKCNDRGVRLNCERMKTSGLCKTKNGVLLSLISVECPKTCGLCGQECIDSNAAICRILKSSCENEESKRLCPQTCNVCRPLNICFDTTEYCSSLKDNCNDPKLKPLMQLSCNETCGFCHSESSTVKPDSTDQQCIDTDQRCVAWAANGFCTNSFYKSLIKKCLKTCRLC
;
A
#
# COMPACT_ATOMS: atom_id res chain seq x y z
N MET A 1 25.96 43.20 -20.34
CA MET A 1 24.48 43.14 -20.17
C MET A 1 23.88 41.89 -20.82
N ALA A 2 24.14 41.59 -22.10
CA ALA A 2 23.54 40.43 -22.80
C ALA A 2 23.88 39.05 -22.17
N LEU A 3 25.12 38.85 -21.71
CA LEU A 3 25.55 37.60 -21.07
C LEU A 3 24.84 37.31 -19.73
N ILE A 4 24.52 38.34 -18.94
CA ILE A 4 23.85 38.18 -17.65
C ILE A 4 22.37 37.82 -17.85
N LEU A 5 21.73 38.38 -18.88
CA LEU A 5 20.36 38.03 -19.25
C LEU A 5 20.23 36.56 -19.68
N LEU A 6 21.19 36.05 -20.46
CA LEU A 6 21.17 34.65 -20.89
C LEU A 6 21.24 33.68 -19.70
N SER A 7 22.10 33.98 -18.71
CA SER A 7 22.25 33.16 -17.50
C SER A 7 20.95 33.08 -16.68
N LEU A 8 20.23 34.20 -16.57
CA LEU A 8 18.96 34.25 -15.84
C LEU A 8 17.86 33.43 -16.54
N ILE A 9 17.80 33.47 -17.88
CA ILE A 9 16.82 32.71 -18.65
C ILE A 9 17.10 31.20 -18.55
N VAL A 10 18.36 30.79 -18.64
CA VAL A 10 18.76 29.39 -18.46
C VAL A 10 18.46 28.92 -17.03
N GLY A 11 18.73 29.74 -16.02
CA GLY A 11 18.37 29.46 -14.63
C GLY A 11 16.87 29.24 -14.44
N LEU A 12 16.02 30.09 -15.03
CA LEU A 12 14.56 29.93 -14.96
C LEU A 12 14.07 28.67 -15.68
N LEU A 13 14.62 28.35 -16.86
CA LEU A 13 14.28 27.14 -17.60
C LEU A 13 14.67 25.87 -16.84
N ILE A 14 15.83 25.85 -16.17
CA ILE A 14 16.26 24.70 -15.38
C ILE A 14 15.34 24.50 -14.15
N ILE A 15 14.96 25.59 -13.46
CA ILE A 15 14.08 25.50 -12.28
C ILE A 15 12.67 25.00 -12.67
N GLN A 16 12.17 25.32 -13.86
CA GLN A 16 10.87 24.82 -14.33
C GLN A 16 10.87 23.30 -14.60
N THR A 17 12.00 22.71 -15.00
CA THR A 17 12.03 21.26 -15.32
C THR A 17 12.00 20.37 -14.09
N THR A 18 12.53 20.80 -12.94
CA THR A 18 12.59 19.94 -11.74
C THR A 18 11.29 19.93 -10.95
N ASN A 19 10.53 21.04 -10.92
CA ASN A 19 9.24 21.07 -10.23
C ASN A 19 8.13 20.31 -10.96
N SER A 20 8.22 20.16 -12.28
CA SER A 20 7.18 19.48 -13.06
C SER A 20 6.98 18.00 -12.69
N GLN A 21 7.95 17.32 -12.08
CA GLN A 21 7.82 15.89 -11.77
C GLN A 21 6.98 15.61 -10.52
N ALA A 22 6.95 16.54 -9.56
CA ALA A 22 6.14 16.39 -8.34
C ALA A 22 4.65 16.64 -8.62
N ASP A 23 4.31 17.47 -9.62
CA ASP A 23 2.92 17.82 -9.96
C ASP A 23 2.15 16.68 -10.68
N GLN A 24 2.81 15.55 -10.98
CA GLN A 24 2.19 14.46 -11.74
C GLN A 24 1.72 13.28 -10.88
N CYS A 25 2.21 13.14 -9.65
CA CYS A 25 1.84 12.05 -8.75
C CYS A 25 0.68 12.46 -7.86
N ASP A 26 -0.31 11.59 -7.75
CA ASP A 26 -1.33 11.70 -6.72
C ASP A 26 -0.83 11.01 -5.44
N CYS A 27 -0.59 11.79 -4.39
CA CYS A 27 -0.17 11.29 -3.07
C CYS A 27 -1.28 11.38 -2.02
N GLU A 28 -2.49 11.83 -2.40
CA GLU A 28 -3.53 12.14 -1.41
C GLU A 28 -4.10 10.87 -0.76
N ASN A 29 -4.21 9.78 -1.53
CA ASN A 29 -4.95 8.57 -1.15
C ASN A 29 -4.07 7.31 -1.02
N ASP A 30 -2.84 7.43 -0.51
CA ASP A 30 -2.11 6.24 -0.05
C ASP A 30 -2.97 5.46 0.96
N TYR A 31 -2.76 4.14 1.04
CA TYR A 31 -3.52 3.29 1.96
C TYR A 31 -3.39 3.84 3.39
N ASP A 32 -4.49 4.36 3.94
CA ASP A 32 -4.69 4.30 5.38
C ASP A 32 -4.72 2.82 5.77
N SER A 33 -4.08 2.46 6.89
CA SER A 33 -4.23 1.22 7.67
C SER A 33 -4.79 -0.03 6.94
N PRO A 34 -4.05 -1.17 6.92
CA PRO A 34 -3.35 -1.68 8.10
C PRO A 34 -1.82 -1.70 8.02
N PHE A 35 -1.23 -1.30 6.89
CA PHE A 35 0.21 -1.48 6.69
C PHE A 35 1.05 -0.41 7.40
N CYS A 36 0.55 0.82 7.50
CA CYS A 36 1.29 1.96 8.06
C CYS A 36 0.84 2.34 9.48
N ASP A 37 -0.23 1.73 10.00
CA ASP A 37 -0.68 1.94 11.36
C ASP A 37 0.40 1.53 12.37
N GLY A 38 0.77 2.48 13.22
CA GLY A 38 1.81 2.29 14.25
C GLY A 38 3.26 2.38 13.75
N ILE A 39 3.50 2.67 12.46
CA ILE A 39 4.86 2.90 11.96
C ILE A 39 5.21 4.38 12.14
N GLU A 40 6.08 4.70 13.10
CA GLU A 40 6.57 6.08 13.33
C GLU A 40 7.17 6.69 12.04
N ASN A 41 6.83 7.94 11.74
CA ASN A 41 7.40 8.74 10.64
C ASN A 41 8.85 9.17 10.94
N LYS A 42 9.78 8.22 11.02
CA LYS A 42 11.22 8.51 10.95
C LYS A 42 11.65 8.47 9.47
N GLU A 43 12.10 9.61 8.95
CA GLU A 43 12.54 9.80 7.55
C GLU A 43 13.63 8.80 7.12
N ASN A 44 14.52 8.45 8.05
CA ASN A 44 15.72 7.66 7.78
C ASN A 44 15.44 6.22 7.27
N ASP A 45 14.22 5.74 7.46
CA ASP A 45 13.88 4.35 7.19
C ASP A 45 13.13 4.15 5.87
N CYS A 46 12.83 5.22 5.13
CA CYS A 46 12.15 5.15 3.84
C CYS A 46 13.08 4.65 2.71
N TYR A 47 14.39 4.63 2.95
CA TYR A 47 15.42 4.35 1.97
C TYR A 47 16.43 3.32 2.51
N VAL A 48 17.00 2.52 1.61
CA VAL A 48 18.02 1.52 1.99
C VAL A 48 19.37 2.21 2.13
N GLY A 49 19.92 2.22 3.36
CA GLY A 49 21.26 2.75 3.62
C GLY A 49 21.43 4.23 3.25
N GLY A 50 20.33 5.02 3.28
CA GLY A 50 20.32 6.42 2.88
C GLY A 50 20.30 6.69 1.37
N ASP A 51 20.32 5.66 0.52
CA ASP A 51 20.22 5.82 -0.93
C ASP A 51 18.79 6.24 -1.33
N LYS A 52 18.62 7.52 -1.66
CA LYS A 52 17.32 8.11 -2.06
C LYS A 52 16.73 7.53 -3.35
N GLN A 53 17.46 6.68 -4.08
CA GLN A 53 16.94 5.96 -5.26
C GLN A 53 16.39 4.57 -4.91
N ARG A 54 16.75 4.03 -3.73
CA ARG A 54 16.36 2.67 -3.32
C ARG A 54 15.40 2.73 -2.15
N LEU A 55 14.11 2.56 -2.44
CA LEU A 55 13.07 2.51 -1.42
C LEU A 55 13.22 1.27 -0.56
N SER A 56 13.03 1.44 0.75
CA SER A 56 12.82 0.32 1.67
C SER A 56 11.40 -0.23 1.54
N ALA A 57 11.08 -1.30 2.28
CA ALA A 57 9.68 -1.76 2.38
C ALA A 57 8.75 -0.66 2.92
N LYS A 58 9.23 0.17 3.86
CA LYS A 58 8.46 1.32 4.36
C LYS A 58 8.27 2.39 3.29
N GLY A 59 9.30 2.74 2.52
CA GLY A 59 9.18 3.67 1.40
C GLY A 59 8.26 3.15 0.29
N LEU A 60 8.15 1.83 0.13
CA LEU A 60 7.22 1.22 -0.81
C LEU A 60 5.76 1.27 -0.31
N HIS A 61 5.54 0.89 0.96
CA HIS A 61 4.21 0.65 1.53
C HIS A 61 3.57 1.86 2.21
N CYS A 62 4.36 2.76 2.74
CA CYS A 62 3.92 3.98 3.43
C CYS A 62 4.37 5.21 2.66
N ALA A 63 4.02 5.21 1.37
CA ALA A 63 4.52 6.15 0.39
C ALA A 63 4.19 7.61 0.75
N LYS A 64 3.01 7.87 1.32
CA LYS A 64 2.60 9.20 1.80
C LYS A 64 3.43 9.64 3.00
N SER A 65 3.53 8.80 4.03
CA SER A 65 4.38 9.04 5.20
C SER A 65 5.86 9.20 4.86
N CYS A 66 6.32 8.53 3.80
CA CYS A 66 7.69 8.59 3.32
C CYS A 66 7.91 9.61 2.20
N GLU A 67 6.88 10.32 1.75
CA GLU A 67 6.92 11.25 0.60
C GLU A 67 7.55 10.62 -0.67
N THR A 68 7.24 9.36 -0.92
CA THR A 68 7.85 8.52 -1.97
C THR A 68 6.87 8.10 -3.05
N CYS A 69 5.60 8.51 -2.98
CA CYS A 69 4.61 8.18 -4.01
C CYS A 69 5.09 8.63 -5.41
N CYS A 70 5.72 9.80 -5.54
CA CYS A 70 6.29 10.28 -6.80
C CYS A 70 7.50 9.47 -7.33
N LYS A 71 8.04 8.53 -6.55
CA LYS A 71 9.08 7.57 -7.01
C LYS A 71 8.47 6.24 -7.47
N LEU A 72 7.23 5.97 -7.09
CA LEU A 72 6.55 4.70 -7.30
C LEU A 72 5.68 4.78 -8.57
N PRO A 73 5.83 3.83 -9.53
CA PRO A 73 5.04 3.83 -10.77
C PRO A 73 3.53 3.87 -10.54
N ARG A 74 3.02 3.18 -9.51
CA ARG A 74 1.60 3.11 -9.16
C ARG A 74 0.92 4.46 -8.88
N PHE A 75 1.69 5.48 -8.47
CA PHE A 75 1.16 6.82 -8.22
C PHE A 75 1.34 7.78 -9.40
N LYS A 76 2.04 7.36 -10.45
CA LYS A 76 2.24 8.15 -11.69
C LYS A 76 1.17 7.84 -12.73
N CYS A 77 -0.08 7.84 -12.31
CA CYS A 77 -1.21 7.54 -13.19
C CYS A 77 -1.72 8.82 -13.89
N ASN A 78 -2.41 8.66 -15.01
CA ASN A 78 -3.04 9.75 -15.75
C ASN A 78 -4.52 9.44 -15.96
N ASP A 79 -5.33 10.48 -16.08
CA ASP A 79 -6.71 10.33 -16.51
C ASP A 79 -6.77 9.93 -17.99
N ARG A 80 -7.76 9.10 -18.33
CA ARG A 80 -8.10 8.78 -19.71
C ARG A 80 -9.17 9.74 -20.22
N GLY A 81 -10.19 10.00 -19.40
CA GLY A 81 -11.29 10.92 -19.74
C GLY A 81 -12.04 10.57 -21.03
N VAL A 82 -12.09 9.29 -21.42
CA VAL A 82 -12.76 8.86 -22.66
C VAL A 82 -14.27 8.81 -22.45
N ARG A 83 -14.69 8.27 -21.30
CA ARG A 83 -16.12 8.07 -20.97
C ARG A 83 -16.64 9.07 -19.95
N LEU A 84 -15.74 9.65 -19.15
CA LEU A 84 -16.08 10.54 -18.05
C LEU A 84 -15.38 11.88 -18.23
N ASN A 85 -16.09 12.96 -17.92
CA ASN A 85 -15.44 14.24 -17.68
C ASN A 85 -14.92 14.23 -16.23
N CYS A 86 -13.60 14.06 -16.08
CA CYS A 86 -12.98 13.87 -14.78
C CYS A 86 -13.15 15.08 -13.85
N GLU A 87 -13.03 16.29 -14.39
CA GLU A 87 -13.26 17.52 -13.62
C GLU A 87 -14.71 17.58 -13.09
N ARG A 88 -15.67 17.17 -13.91
CA ARG A 88 -17.08 17.07 -13.49
C ARG A 88 -17.27 16.00 -12.40
N MET A 89 -16.59 14.86 -12.49
CA MET A 89 -16.66 13.82 -11.44
C MET A 89 -16.14 14.35 -10.10
N LYS A 90 -15.02 15.09 -10.13
CA LYS A 90 -14.43 15.73 -8.94
C LYS A 90 -15.35 16.77 -8.32
N THR A 91 -15.79 17.73 -9.13
CA THR A 91 -16.66 18.83 -8.67
C THR A 91 -18.05 18.37 -8.22
N SER A 92 -18.54 17.24 -8.76
CA SER A 92 -19.82 16.64 -8.33
C SER A 92 -19.68 15.74 -7.08
N GLY A 93 -18.48 15.56 -6.53
CA GLY A 93 -18.22 14.69 -5.39
C GLY A 93 -18.25 13.18 -5.69
N LEU A 94 -18.34 12.78 -6.95
CA LEU A 94 -18.48 11.38 -7.37
C LEU A 94 -17.19 10.56 -7.20
N CYS A 95 -16.03 11.21 -7.07
CA CYS A 95 -14.77 10.52 -6.73
C CYS A 95 -14.84 9.73 -5.41
N LYS A 96 -15.77 10.09 -4.51
CA LYS A 96 -16.02 9.42 -3.23
C LYS A 96 -17.26 8.53 -3.26
N THR A 97 -17.72 8.13 -4.45
CA THR A 97 -18.89 7.26 -4.60
C THR A 97 -18.68 5.93 -3.88
N LYS A 98 -19.72 5.46 -3.19
CA LYS A 98 -19.75 4.11 -2.61
C LYS A 98 -20.24 3.06 -3.60
N ASN A 99 -20.81 3.48 -4.73
CA ASN A 99 -21.20 2.56 -5.80
C ASN A 99 -19.93 2.05 -6.49
N GLY A 100 -19.58 0.79 -6.26
CA GLY A 100 -18.31 0.29 -6.77
C GLY A 100 -18.26 0.08 -8.28
N VAL A 101 -19.39 -0.09 -9.00
CA VAL A 101 -19.38 -0.12 -10.47
C VAL A 101 -18.88 1.22 -10.99
N LEU A 102 -19.46 2.29 -10.46
CA LEU A 102 -19.04 3.65 -10.78
C LEU A 102 -17.62 3.91 -10.31
N LEU A 103 -17.23 3.48 -9.11
CA LEU A 103 -15.86 3.63 -8.61
C LEU A 103 -14.84 2.90 -9.51
N SER A 104 -15.18 1.71 -10.00
CA SER A 104 -14.33 0.95 -10.92
C SER A 104 -14.12 1.71 -12.23
N LEU A 105 -15.20 2.29 -12.77
CA LEU A 105 -15.11 3.12 -13.96
C LEU A 105 -14.28 4.38 -13.71
N ILE A 106 -14.50 5.07 -12.58
CA ILE A 106 -13.73 6.26 -12.19
C ILE A 106 -12.25 5.92 -11.98
N SER A 107 -11.93 4.77 -11.39
CA SER A 107 -10.54 4.31 -11.16
C SER A 107 -9.80 4.02 -12.47
N VAL A 108 -10.51 3.75 -13.56
CA VAL A 108 -9.90 3.52 -14.89
C VAL A 108 -9.87 4.80 -15.72
N GLU A 109 -10.92 5.61 -15.64
CA GLU A 109 -11.11 6.79 -16.49
C GLU A 109 -10.51 8.07 -15.90
N CYS A 110 -10.62 8.25 -14.58
CA CYS A 110 -10.27 9.47 -13.87
C CYS A 110 -9.42 9.24 -12.60
N PRO A 111 -8.46 8.29 -12.58
CA PRO A 111 -7.75 7.99 -11.35
C PRO A 111 -6.87 9.15 -10.88
N LYS A 112 -6.25 9.95 -11.75
CA LYS A 112 -5.44 11.08 -11.29
C LYS A 112 -6.34 12.17 -10.69
N THR A 113 -7.38 12.57 -11.42
CA THR A 113 -8.29 13.63 -10.96
C THR A 113 -9.03 13.25 -9.67
N CYS A 114 -9.42 11.97 -9.52
CA CYS A 114 -10.12 11.47 -8.34
C CYS A 114 -9.22 10.96 -7.22
N GLY A 115 -7.91 11.05 -7.39
CA GLY A 115 -6.96 10.59 -6.41
C GLY A 115 -6.92 9.06 -6.25
N LEU A 116 -7.26 8.29 -7.27
CA LEU A 116 -7.30 6.83 -7.20
C LEU A 116 -6.02 6.17 -7.73
N CYS A 117 -4.92 6.93 -7.88
CA CYS A 117 -3.63 6.30 -8.14
C CYS A 117 -3.17 5.53 -6.88
N GLY A 118 -2.23 4.59 -7.06
CA GLY A 118 -1.56 3.94 -5.92
C GLY A 118 -2.34 2.83 -5.21
N GLN A 119 -3.58 2.57 -5.61
CA GLN A 119 -4.44 1.50 -5.08
C GLN A 119 -3.99 0.08 -5.50
N GLU A 120 -2.76 -0.06 -5.97
CA GLU A 120 -2.17 -1.34 -6.29
C GLU A 120 -1.76 -2.04 -5.00
N CYS A 121 -2.36 -3.20 -4.78
CA CYS A 121 -1.97 -4.11 -3.73
C CYS A 121 -0.71 -4.89 -4.14
N ILE A 122 0.36 -4.72 -3.37
CA ILE A 122 1.69 -5.24 -3.67
C ILE A 122 2.30 -5.95 -2.46
N ASP A 123 3.20 -6.89 -2.70
CA ASP A 123 3.97 -7.54 -1.64
C ASP A 123 5.12 -6.64 -1.12
N SER A 124 5.49 -6.77 0.17
CA SER A 124 6.60 -5.99 0.75
C SER A 124 7.97 -6.40 0.27
N ASN A 125 8.20 -7.70 0.10
CA ASN A 125 9.46 -8.23 -0.41
C ASN A 125 9.20 -9.59 -1.02
N ALA A 126 9.43 -9.73 -2.33
CA ALA A 126 9.14 -10.95 -3.06
C ALA A 126 9.85 -12.20 -2.50
N ALA A 127 11.07 -12.05 -1.96
CA ALA A 127 11.81 -13.17 -1.38
C ALA A 127 11.26 -13.60 -0.03
N ILE A 128 10.92 -12.64 0.85
CA ILE A 128 10.19 -12.92 2.09
C ILE A 128 8.82 -13.53 1.76
N CYS A 129 8.10 -13.00 0.78
CA CYS A 129 6.77 -13.51 0.42
C CYS A 129 6.78 -14.91 -0.17
N ARG A 130 7.85 -15.28 -0.89
CA ARG A 130 8.06 -16.68 -1.29
C ARG A 130 8.16 -17.63 -0.09
N ILE A 131 8.80 -17.18 0.99
CA ILE A 131 8.90 -17.94 2.25
C ILE A 131 7.55 -17.94 2.98
N LEU A 132 6.81 -16.83 2.96
CA LEU A 132 5.53 -16.67 3.67
C LEU A 132 4.32 -17.28 2.97
N LYS A 133 4.46 -17.66 1.69
CA LYS A 133 3.36 -18.22 0.88
C LYS A 133 2.67 -19.41 1.55
N SER A 134 3.42 -20.28 2.24
CA SER A 134 2.87 -21.43 2.96
C SER A 134 2.22 -21.07 4.31
N SER A 135 2.16 -19.80 4.66
CA SER A 135 1.67 -19.32 5.97
C SER A 135 0.69 -18.15 5.81
N CYS A 136 -0.06 -18.10 4.71
CA CYS A 136 -1.03 -17.03 4.43
C CYS A 136 -2.27 -17.03 5.33
N GLU A 137 -2.42 -18.02 6.21
CA GLU A 137 -3.45 -18.02 7.25
C GLU A 137 -3.16 -17.03 8.37
N ASN A 138 -1.87 -16.72 8.61
CA ASN A 138 -1.47 -15.80 9.67
C ASN A 138 -1.54 -14.33 9.20
N GLU A 139 -1.90 -13.44 10.12
CA GLU A 139 -2.10 -12.00 9.84
C GLU A 139 -0.80 -11.30 9.41
N GLU A 140 0.35 -11.77 9.84
CA GLU A 140 1.65 -11.21 9.45
C GLU A 140 1.94 -11.44 7.96
N SER A 141 1.74 -12.64 7.45
CA SER A 141 1.88 -12.99 6.03
C SER A 141 0.88 -12.22 5.20
N LYS A 142 -0.38 -12.13 5.65
CA LYS A 142 -1.41 -11.33 4.98
C LYS A 142 -1.01 -9.85 4.88
N ARG A 143 -0.43 -9.30 5.96
CA ARG A 143 0.05 -7.92 6.02
C ARG A 143 1.33 -7.70 5.19
N LEU A 144 2.28 -8.62 5.20
CA LEU A 144 3.55 -8.45 4.48
C LEU A 144 3.45 -8.81 3.00
N CYS A 145 2.51 -9.69 2.66
CA CYS A 145 2.43 -10.34 1.37
C CYS A 145 0.98 -10.43 0.88
N PRO A 146 0.25 -9.30 0.82
CA PRO A 146 -1.17 -9.35 0.54
C PRO A 146 -1.48 -9.88 -0.87
N GLN A 147 -0.56 -9.69 -1.82
CA GLN A 147 -0.70 -10.21 -3.18
C GLN A 147 -0.38 -11.71 -3.21
N THR A 148 0.77 -12.13 -2.66
CA THR A 148 1.10 -13.57 -2.57
C THR A 148 0.03 -14.35 -1.80
N CYS A 149 -0.59 -13.74 -0.79
CA CYS A 149 -1.63 -14.34 0.03
C CYS A 149 -3.06 -14.13 -0.50
N ASN A 150 -3.23 -13.45 -1.65
CA ASN A 150 -4.52 -13.16 -2.26
C ASN A 150 -5.53 -12.51 -1.30
N VAL A 151 -5.04 -11.65 -0.40
CA VAL A 151 -5.86 -10.86 0.54
C VAL A 151 -5.95 -9.40 0.14
N CYS A 152 -5.40 -9.04 -1.02
CA CYS A 152 -5.64 -7.76 -1.66
C CYS A 152 -7.13 -7.49 -1.69
N ARG A 153 -7.56 -6.44 -0.98
CA ARG A 153 -8.90 -5.91 -1.19
C ARG A 153 -8.94 -5.39 -2.62
N PRO A 154 -9.98 -5.71 -3.41
CA PRO A 154 -10.27 -4.91 -4.57
C PRO A 154 -10.37 -3.43 -4.12
N LEU A 155 -10.00 -2.49 -5.00
CA LEU A 155 -10.40 -1.08 -4.90
C LEU A 155 -11.75 -1.00 -4.18
N ASN A 156 -11.89 -0.23 -3.09
CA ASN A 156 -13.02 -0.24 -2.14
C ASN A 156 -14.42 -0.19 -2.81
N ILE A 157 -14.82 -1.33 -3.36
CA ILE A 157 -16.00 -1.57 -4.15
C ILE A 157 -16.98 -2.20 -3.18
N CYS A 158 -17.73 -1.36 -2.47
CA CYS A 158 -18.73 -1.80 -1.52
C CYS A 158 -20.08 -2.04 -2.22
N PHE A 159 -20.14 -3.06 -3.07
CA PHE A 159 -21.39 -3.57 -3.64
C PHE A 159 -21.20 -5.04 -4.05
N ASP A 160 -22.30 -5.72 -4.29
CA ASP A 160 -22.29 -7.07 -4.81
C ASP A 160 -22.25 -7.08 -6.35
N THR A 161 -21.23 -7.72 -6.92
CA THR A 161 -21.04 -7.86 -8.36
C THR A 161 -21.95 -8.91 -8.99
N THR A 162 -22.66 -9.70 -8.17
CA THR A 162 -23.53 -10.79 -8.61
C THR A 162 -24.82 -10.83 -7.79
N GLU A 163 -25.92 -11.22 -8.44
CA GLU A 163 -27.22 -11.43 -7.79
C GLU A 163 -27.23 -12.61 -6.79
N TYR A 164 -26.26 -13.51 -6.89
CA TYR A 164 -26.20 -14.72 -6.05
C TYR A 164 -25.67 -14.48 -4.64
N CYS A 165 -25.23 -13.27 -4.31
CA CYS A 165 -24.62 -12.99 -3.01
C CYS A 165 -25.55 -13.30 -1.83
N SER A 166 -26.86 -13.05 -1.97
CA SER A 166 -27.86 -13.44 -0.97
C SER A 166 -27.83 -14.95 -0.68
N SER A 167 -27.64 -15.78 -1.71
CA SER A 167 -27.57 -17.25 -1.58
C SER A 167 -26.19 -17.74 -1.15
N LEU A 168 -25.13 -16.96 -1.39
CA LEU A 168 -23.74 -17.26 -1.03
C LEU A 168 -23.34 -16.66 0.32
N LYS A 169 -24.27 -16.07 1.06
CA LYS A 169 -24.00 -15.33 2.29
C LYS A 169 -23.32 -16.19 3.36
N ASP A 170 -23.64 -17.47 3.43
CA ASP A 170 -23.01 -18.39 4.38
C ASP A 170 -21.52 -18.64 4.04
N ASN A 171 -21.12 -18.39 2.80
CA ASN A 171 -19.75 -18.57 2.31
C ASN A 171 -18.86 -17.35 2.56
N CYS A 172 -19.41 -16.23 3.05
CA CYS A 172 -18.65 -15.00 3.30
C CYS A 172 -17.38 -15.27 4.13
N ASN A 173 -17.49 -16.10 5.19
CA ASN A 173 -16.37 -16.42 6.07
C ASN A 173 -15.69 -17.76 5.76
N ASP A 174 -16.09 -18.45 4.69
CA ASP A 174 -15.40 -19.68 4.25
C ASP A 174 -13.97 -19.33 3.81
N PRO A 175 -12.91 -19.91 4.41
CA PRO A 175 -11.53 -19.53 4.09
C PRO A 175 -11.14 -19.68 2.62
N LYS A 176 -11.74 -20.64 1.89
CA LYS A 176 -11.43 -20.89 0.48
C LYS A 176 -12.17 -19.91 -0.44
N LEU A 177 -13.37 -19.52 -0.06
CA LEU A 177 -14.22 -18.64 -0.86
C LEU A 177 -14.13 -17.18 -0.46
N LYS A 178 -13.63 -16.85 0.73
CA LYS A 178 -13.53 -15.48 1.24
C LYS A 178 -12.86 -14.51 0.26
N PRO A 179 -11.76 -14.84 -0.45
CA PRO A 179 -11.21 -13.95 -1.47
C PRO A 179 -12.21 -13.66 -2.60
N LEU A 180 -12.95 -14.68 -3.04
CA LEU A 180 -14.01 -14.53 -4.03
C LEU A 180 -15.19 -13.73 -3.47
N MET A 181 -15.59 -13.97 -2.22
CA MET A 181 -16.68 -13.23 -1.56
C MET A 181 -16.31 -11.76 -1.30
N GLN A 182 -15.04 -11.47 -1.00
CA GLN A 182 -14.52 -10.10 -0.89
C GLN A 182 -14.48 -9.37 -2.23
N LEU A 183 -14.25 -10.11 -3.31
CA LEU A 183 -14.30 -9.57 -4.67
C LEU A 183 -15.73 -9.34 -5.14
N SER A 184 -16.62 -10.29 -4.87
CA SER A 184 -17.92 -10.37 -5.55
C SER A 184 -19.13 -10.04 -4.68
N CYS A 185 -19.04 -10.21 -3.37
CA CYS A 185 -20.14 -10.08 -2.41
C CYS A 185 -19.78 -9.19 -1.22
N ASN A 186 -19.01 -8.12 -1.46
CA ASN A 186 -18.43 -7.27 -0.43
C ASN A 186 -19.50 -6.63 0.46
N GLU A 187 -20.63 -6.21 -0.15
CA GLU A 187 -21.74 -5.59 0.57
C GLU A 187 -22.55 -6.64 1.36
N THR A 188 -23.00 -7.73 0.72
CA THR A 188 -23.75 -8.79 1.43
C THR A 188 -22.94 -9.40 2.57
N CYS A 189 -21.62 -9.52 2.41
CA CYS A 189 -20.72 -10.03 3.43
C CYS A 189 -20.29 -8.99 4.47
N GLY A 190 -20.65 -7.71 4.30
CA GLY A 190 -20.32 -6.63 5.24
C GLY A 190 -18.83 -6.26 5.29
N PHE A 191 -18.05 -6.60 4.26
CA PHE A 191 -16.60 -6.35 4.27
C PHE A 191 -16.23 -4.88 4.07
N CYS A 192 -17.20 -4.02 3.74
CA CYS A 192 -16.99 -2.59 3.56
C CYS A 192 -16.62 -1.82 4.84
N HIS A 193 -16.97 -2.34 6.02
CA HIS A 193 -16.78 -1.68 7.30
C HIS A 193 -15.87 -2.54 8.17
N SER A 194 -14.56 -2.50 7.91
CA SER A 194 -13.58 -3.15 8.79
C SER A 194 -12.83 -2.08 9.57
N GLU A 195 -13.38 -1.74 10.74
CA GLU A 195 -12.70 -0.95 11.75
C GLU A 195 -11.39 -1.63 12.17
N SER A 196 -10.35 -0.80 12.31
CA SER A 196 -9.01 -1.17 12.73
C SER A 196 -9.07 -1.92 14.07
N SER A 197 -8.82 -3.23 14.04
CA SER A 197 -8.68 -4.02 15.25
C SER A 197 -7.39 -3.61 15.95
N THR A 198 -7.58 -2.86 17.03
CA THR A 198 -6.52 -2.40 17.93
C THR A 198 -5.84 -3.62 18.58
N VAL A 199 -4.68 -4.02 18.05
CA VAL A 199 -3.85 -5.03 18.71
C VAL A 199 -3.11 -4.34 19.85
N LYS A 200 -3.57 -4.61 21.08
CA LYS A 200 -2.94 -4.15 22.32
C LYS A 200 -1.57 -4.84 22.49
N PRO A 201 -0.51 -4.11 22.87
CA PRO A 201 0.83 -4.67 22.98
C PRO A 201 0.92 -5.60 24.19
N ASP A 202 1.24 -6.86 23.95
CA ASP A 202 1.60 -7.80 25.01
C ASP A 202 3.09 -7.63 25.35
N SER A 203 3.33 -7.37 26.63
CA SER A 203 4.63 -7.17 27.25
C SER A 203 4.93 -8.37 28.11
N THR A 204 5.86 -9.23 27.70
CA THR A 204 6.34 -10.32 28.55
C THR A 204 7.80 -10.65 28.25
N ASP A 205 8.46 -11.04 29.33
CA ASP A 205 9.90 -11.18 29.55
C ASP A 205 10.70 -11.75 28.37
N GLN A 206 11.69 -10.97 27.93
CA GLN A 206 12.31 -11.11 26.63
C GLN A 206 13.47 -12.12 26.68
N GLN A 207 13.15 -13.41 26.62
CA GLN A 207 14.17 -14.45 26.48
C GLN A 207 14.87 -14.33 25.11
N CYS A 208 16.21 -14.34 25.10
CA CYS A 208 17.05 -14.24 23.89
C CYS A 208 16.97 -15.53 23.05
N ILE A 209 15.84 -15.71 22.37
CA ILE A 209 15.60 -16.83 21.46
C ILE A 209 14.92 -16.32 20.19
N ASP A 210 15.12 -17.06 19.11
CA ASP A 210 14.26 -16.91 17.94
C ASP A 210 12.98 -17.71 18.21
N THR A 211 11.83 -17.05 18.16
CA THR A 211 10.52 -17.69 18.34
C THR A 211 9.89 -18.09 17.01
N ASP A 212 10.50 -17.70 15.89
CA ASP A 212 10.04 -18.05 14.55
C ASP A 212 11.11 -18.86 13.79
N GLN A 213 10.70 -20.00 13.22
CA GLN A 213 11.61 -20.87 12.47
C GLN A 213 12.13 -20.20 11.18
N ARG A 214 11.48 -19.13 10.72
CA ARG A 214 11.81 -18.42 9.50
C ARG A 214 12.90 -17.37 9.70
N CYS A 215 13.35 -17.12 10.94
CA CYS A 215 14.28 -16.05 11.26
C CYS A 215 15.56 -16.07 10.42
N VAL A 216 16.18 -17.24 10.22
CA VAL A 216 17.41 -17.36 9.39
C VAL A 216 17.16 -16.90 7.96
N ALA A 217 16.06 -17.37 7.36
CA ALA A 217 15.69 -17.02 5.99
C ALA A 217 15.29 -15.54 5.89
N TRP A 218 14.51 -15.03 6.85
CA TRP A 218 14.14 -13.62 6.92
C TRP A 218 15.35 -12.71 7.04
N ALA A 219 16.28 -13.03 7.95
CA ALA A 219 17.51 -12.25 8.14
C ALA A 219 18.36 -12.20 6.88
N ALA A 220 18.52 -13.33 6.19
CA ALA A 220 19.20 -13.39 4.90
C ALA A 220 18.53 -12.53 3.81
N ASN A 221 17.23 -12.25 3.96
CA ASN A 221 16.44 -11.43 3.03
C ASN A 221 16.20 -9.99 3.55
N GLY A 222 17.01 -9.51 4.50
CA GLY A 222 17.02 -8.11 4.95
C GLY A 222 16.00 -7.77 6.05
N PHE A 223 15.39 -8.78 6.69
CA PHE A 223 14.41 -8.58 7.76
C PHE A 223 14.98 -7.82 8.97
N CYS A 224 16.16 -8.21 9.45
CA CYS A 224 16.72 -7.70 10.71
C CYS A 224 17.12 -6.23 10.68
N THR A 225 17.45 -5.70 9.50
CA THR A 225 17.92 -4.32 9.33
C THR A 225 16.83 -3.38 8.82
N ASN A 226 15.65 -3.90 8.50
CA ASN A 226 14.56 -3.12 7.91
C ASN A 226 13.52 -2.80 8.99
N SER A 227 13.39 -1.52 9.32
CA SER A 227 12.50 -1.06 10.40
C SER A 227 11.01 -1.24 10.12
N PHE A 228 10.62 -1.50 8.86
CA PHE A 228 9.26 -1.92 8.53
C PHE A 228 8.85 -3.18 9.30
N TYR A 229 9.81 -4.07 9.58
CA TYR A 229 9.58 -5.28 10.36
C TYR A 229 9.79 -5.08 11.87
N LYS A 230 10.00 -3.86 12.37
CA LYS A 230 10.38 -3.58 13.77
C LYS A 230 9.44 -4.21 14.79
N SER A 231 8.13 -4.23 14.55
CA SER A 231 7.17 -4.89 15.46
C SER A 231 7.35 -6.41 15.52
N LEU A 232 7.93 -7.00 14.48
CA LEU A 232 8.14 -8.43 14.29
C LEU A 232 9.57 -8.87 14.67
N ILE A 233 10.52 -7.92 14.74
CA ILE A 233 11.92 -8.18 15.11
C ILE A 233 12.04 -8.95 16.42
N LYS A 234 11.12 -8.77 17.37
CA LYS A 234 11.06 -9.52 18.63
C LYS A 234 10.99 -11.04 18.43
N LYS A 235 10.56 -11.52 17.26
CA LYS A 235 10.53 -12.94 16.93
C LYS A 235 11.89 -13.52 16.58
N CYS A 236 12.86 -12.68 16.22
CA CYS A 236 14.15 -13.09 15.69
C CYS A 236 15.31 -12.42 16.42
N LEU A 237 15.20 -12.20 17.73
CA LEU A 237 16.20 -11.45 18.51
C LEU A 237 17.60 -12.06 18.39
N LYS A 238 17.70 -13.39 18.47
CA LYS A 238 18.98 -14.10 18.41
C LYS A 238 19.56 -14.05 17.00
N THR A 239 18.77 -14.39 15.98
CA THR A 239 19.22 -14.34 14.58
C THR A 239 19.59 -12.91 14.16
N CYS A 240 18.82 -11.91 14.60
CA CYS A 240 19.10 -10.51 14.31
C CYS A 240 20.21 -9.91 15.18
N ARG A 241 20.81 -10.67 16.11
CA ARG A 241 21.87 -10.22 17.02
C ARG A 241 21.46 -8.97 17.81
N LEU A 242 20.25 -9.02 18.36
CA LEU A 242 19.64 -7.97 19.19
C LEU A 242 19.51 -8.40 20.66
N CYS A 243 20.11 -9.54 20.97
CA CYS A 243 20.74 -9.77 22.25
C CYS A 243 22.15 -9.16 22.18
#